data_AF-A0A924NR87-F1
#
_entry.id   AF-A0A924NR87-F1
#
_cell.length_a   1.000
_cell.length_b   1.000
_cell.length_c   1.000
_cell.angle_alpha   90.00
_cell.angle_beta   90.00
_cell.angle_gamma   90.00
#
_symmetry.space_group_name_H-M   'P 1'
#
loop_
_entity.id
_entity.type
_entity.pdbx_description
1 polymer ?
#
loop_
_entity_poly.entity_id
_entity_poly.type
_entity_poly.pdbx_seq_one_letter_code
_entity_poly.pdbx_strand_id
1 'polypeptide(L)' 'QMQHVADTYQCEWKTAVNDPETRKRFRSFVNSDKTDEHIMFVEERGQIRPARADERPLAVEAATT' A
#
# COMPACT_ATOMS: atom_id res chain seq x y z
N GLN A 1 11.93 12.87 39.49
CA GLN A 1 11.43 13.74 38.40
C GLN A 1 11.37 13.01 37.06
N MET A 2 12.45 12.34 36.63
CA MET A 2 12.45 11.55 35.37
C MET A 2 11.47 10.36 35.35
N GLN A 3 11.22 9.71 36.49
CA GLN A 3 10.30 8.57 36.56
C GLN A 3 8.88 8.92 36.12
N HIS A 4 8.35 10.06 36.60
CA HIS A 4 7.03 10.55 36.20
C HIS A 4 6.93 10.76 34.69
N VAL A 5 7.98 11.29 34.05
CA VAL A 5 8.01 11.51 32.59
C VAL A 5 7.95 10.19 31.83
N ALA A 6 8.66 9.16 32.31
CA ALA A 6 8.62 7.83 31.72
C ALA A 6 7.25 7.17 31.89
N ASP A 7 6.65 7.32 33.07
CA ASP A 7 5.34 6.74 33.41
C ASP A 7 4.19 7.40 32.63
N THR A 8 4.31 8.70 32.33
CA THR A 8 3.30 9.45 31.57
C THR A 8 3.59 9.54 30.07
N TYR A 9 4.68 8.95 29.58
CA TYR A 9 5.02 9.02 28.17
C TYR A 9 4.06 8.20 27.32
N GLN A 10 3.39 8.85 26.37
CA GLN A 10 2.58 8.22 25.35
C GLN A 10 3.19 8.47 23.97
N CYS A 11 3.31 7.42 23.17
CA CYS A 11 3.77 7.50 21.79
C CYS A 11 2.61 7.12 20.87
N GLU A 12 2.13 8.09 20.11
CA GLU A 12 1.00 7.91 19.18
C GLU A 12 1.23 6.77 18.19
N TRP A 13 2.47 6.58 17.73
CA TRP A 13 2.84 5.47 16.84
C TRP A 13 2.79 4.11 17.52
N LYS A 14 3.22 4.03 18.78
CA LYS A 14 3.13 2.78 19.55
C LYS A 14 1.67 2.39 19.76
N THR A 15 0.81 3.36 20.04
CA THR A 15 -0.64 3.16 20.13
C THR A 15 -1.22 2.70 18.79
N ALA A 16 -0.89 3.39 17.69
CA ALA A 16 -1.37 3.05 16.35
C ALA A 16 -0.94 1.66 15.88
N VAL A 17 0.28 1.24 16.23
CA VAL A 17 0.76 -0.12 15.94
C VAL A 17 0.07 -1.13 16.84
N ASN A 18 -0.06 -0.90 18.16
CA ASN A 18 -0.58 -1.92 19.08
C ASN A 18 -2.10 -2.11 19.02
N ASP A 19 -2.85 -1.10 18.63
CA ASP A 19 -4.29 -1.20 18.43
C ASP A 19 -4.61 -1.93 17.10
N PRO A 20 -5.24 -3.12 17.12
CA PRO A 20 -5.61 -3.84 15.90
C PRO A 20 -6.58 -3.06 15.01
N GLU A 21 -7.49 -2.26 15.58
CA GLU A 21 -8.45 -1.44 14.82
C GLU A 21 -7.75 -0.31 14.06
N THR A 22 -6.79 0.35 14.70
CA THR A 22 -5.98 1.39 14.07
C THR A 22 -4.97 0.79 13.08
N ARG A 23 -4.28 -0.30 13.43
CA ARG A 23 -3.34 -1.01 12.54
C ARG A 23 -4.00 -1.45 11.23
N LYS A 24 -5.26 -1.88 11.31
CA LYS A 24 -6.12 -2.21 10.16
C LYS A 24 -6.36 -1.04 9.19
N ARG A 25 -6.11 0.21 9.57
CA ARG A 25 -6.24 1.36 8.63
C ARG A 25 -4.97 1.58 7.81
N PHE A 26 -3.84 1.06 8.28
CA PHE A 26 -2.53 1.19 7.66
C PHE A 26 -2.14 -0.01 6.79
N ARG A 27 -3.02 -1.00 6.63
CA ARG A 27 -2.86 -2.02 5.58
C ARG A 27 -2.95 -1.30 4.23
N SER A 28 -1.86 -1.35 3.47
CA SER A 28 -1.83 -1.00 2.05
C SER A 28 -3.04 -1.62 1.36
N PHE A 29 -3.66 -0.90 0.42
CA PHE A 29 -4.78 -1.39 -0.39
C PHE A 29 -4.35 -2.52 -1.33
N VAL A 30 -3.93 -3.67 -0.80
CA VAL A 30 -3.77 -4.94 -1.51
C VAL A 30 -3.97 -6.05 -0.46
N ASN A 31 -5.22 -6.37 -0.14
CA ASN A 31 -5.56 -7.55 0.68
C ASN A 31 -5.43 -8.84 -0.17
N SER A 32 -4.28 -9.03 -0.83
CA SER A 32 -4.03 -10.21 -1.64
C SER A 32 -2.55 -10.34 -1.96
N ASP A 33 -2.01 -11.56 -1.95
CA ASP A 33 -0.72 -11.85 -2.60
C ASP A 33 -0.81 -11.79 -4.13
N LYS A 34 -2.02 -11.56 -4.67
CA LYS A 34 -2.23 -11.33 -6.09
C LYS A 34 -1.63 -9.99 -6.48
N THR A 35 -0.82 -10.02 -7.52
CA THR A 35 -0.42 -8.83 -8.27
C THR A 35 -1.68 -8.10 -8.74
N ASP A 36 -1.76 -6.80 -8.48
CA ASP A 36 -2.81 -5.95 -9.03
C ASP A 36 -2.71 -5.99 -10.56
N GLU A 37 -3.69 -6.61 -11.22
CA GLU A 37 -3.75 -6.75 -12.68
C GLU A 37 -3.84 -5.39 -13.38
N HIS A 38 -4.19 -4.32 -12.67
CA HIS A 38 -4.21 -2.96 -13.20
C HIS A 38 -2.85 -2.25 -13.14
N ILE A 39 -1.88 -2.78 -12.38
CA ILE A 39 -0.52 -2.25 -12.31
C ILE A 39 0.40 -3.09 -13.20
N MET A 40 0.57 -2.66 -14.44
CA MET A 40 1.61 -3.23 -15.31
C MET A 40 2.92 -2.48 -15.15
N PHE A 41 4.02 -3.24 -15.16
CA PHE A 41 5.36 -2.71 -15.11
C PHE A 41 6.01 -2.79 -16.50
N VAL A 42 6.72 -1.74 -16.88
CA VAL A 42 7.49 -1.66 -18.12
C VAL A 42 8.94 -1.31 -17.79
N GLU A 43 9.86 -1.79 -18.62
CA GLU A 43 11.28 -1.47 -18.51
C GLU A 43 11.59 -0.22 -19.33
N GLU A 44 12.11 0.82 -18.69
CA GLU A 44 12.56 2.05 -19.36
C GLU A 44 14.03 2.25 -19.05
N ARG A 45 14.88 2.08 -20.09
CA ARG A 45 16.34 2.27 -19.98
C ARG A 45 16.99 1.41 -18.88
N GLY A 46 16.52 0.17 -18.69
CA GLY A 46 17.05 -0.75 -17.69
C GLY A 46 16.43 -0.65 -16.30
N GLN A 47 15.47 0.25 -16.09
CA GLN A 47 14.77 0.42 -14.80
C GLN A 47 13.30 0.04 -14.93
N ILE A 48 12.83 -0.80 -14.00
CA ILE A 48 11.41 -1.19 -13.91
C ILE A 48 10.62 -0.01 -13.34
N ARG A 49 9.56 0.40 -14.04
CA ARG A 49 8.60 1.39 -13.58
C ARG A 49 7.16 0.99 -13.90
N PRO A 50 6.14 1.56 -13.23
CA PRO A 50 4.76 1.41 -13.64
C PRO A 50 4.51 1.97 -15.05
N ALA A 51 3.62 1.32 -15.80
CA ALA A 51 3.17 1.74 -17.12
C ALA A 51 2.40 3.06 -17.04
N ARG A 52 2.64 3.96 -18.00
CA ARG A 52 1.86 5.19 -18.19
C ARG A 52 0.45 4.85 -18.69
N ALA A 53 -0.43 5.85 -18.75
CA ALA A 53 -1.82 5.63 -19.13
C ALA A 53 -1.99 5.17 -20.59
N ASP A 54 -1.14 5.69 -21.47
CA ASP A 54 -1.04 5.37 -22.90
C ASP A 54 -0.35 4.03 -23.19
N GLU A 55 0.47 3.55 -22.25
CA GLU A 55 1.17 2.26 -22.33
C GLU A 55 0.30 1.09 -21.83
N ARG A 56 -0.88 1.38 -21.27
CA ARG A 56 -1.86 0.37 -20.90
C ARG A 56 -2.66 -0.03 -22.14
N PRO A 57 -2.80 -1.34 -22.45
CA PRO A 57 -3.79 -1.78 -23.41
C PRO A 57 -5.15 -1.29 -22.90
N LEU A 58 -5.90 -0.64 -23.79
CA LEU A 58 -7.32 -0.40 -23.59
C LEU A 58 -7.91 -1.76 -23.22
N ALA A 59 -8.54 -1.87 -22.05
CA ALA A 59 -9.12 -3.12 -21.56
C ALA A 59 -9.86 -3.79 -22.72
N VAL A 60 -9.33 -4.91 -23.20
CA VAL A 60 -9.90 -5.61 -24.35
C VAL A 60 -11.30 -6.03 -23.94
N GLU A 61 -12.26 -5.39 -24.60
CA GLU A 61 -13.68 -5.69 -24.74
C GLU A 61 -14.20 -6.84 -23.87
N ALA A 62 -14.94 -6.46 -22.84
CA ALA A 62 -15.99 -7.31 -22.32
C ALA A 62 -16.95 -7.69 -23.46
N ALA A 63 -17.16 -9.00 -23.62
CA ALA A 63 -18.25 -9.64 -24.37
C ALA A 63 -18.22 -9.61 -25.91
N THR A 64 -17.76 -10.72 -26.50
CA THR A 64 -18.17 -11.30 -27.81
C THR A 64 -17.53 -12.71 -27.78
N THR A 65 -18.17 -13.88 -27.75
CA THR A 65 -19.43 -14.43 -28.28
C THR A 65 -19.85 -15.62 -27.41
#